data_AF-A0A7V4A138-F1
#
_entry.id   AF-A0A7V4A138-F1
#
_cell.length_a   1.000
_cell.length_b   1.000
_cell.length_c   1.000
_cell.angle_alpha   90.00
_cell.angle_beta   90.00
_cell.angle_gamma   90.00
#
_symmetry.space_group_name_H-M   'P 1'
#
loop_
_entity.id
_entity.type
_entity.pdbx_description
1 polymer ?
#
loop_
_entity_poly.entity_id
_entity_poly.type
_entity_poly.pdbx_seq_one_letter_code
_entity_poly.pdbx_strand_id
1 'polypeptide(L)'
;MRRLFLLPLLLGACAPVLLGVDPQRLPDPQDWDPKPAPLEWWYASGWAEPYAFHFAFFKAYAPPSFRILGLPGSLFGAFHAAHLALTDLRTGERLFLEVADQDLLAPRGRAEVGPYLEVSGWRFWREGEG
;
A
#
# COMPACT_ATOMS: atom_id res chain seq x y z
N MET A 1 8.86 12.95 42.47
CA MET A 1 10.00 12.49 41.65
C MET A 1 9.89 11.04 41.21
N ARG A 2 9.59 10.06 42.08
CA ARG A 2 9.44 8.62 41.72
C ARG A 2 8.38 8.30 40.64
N ARG A 3 7.37 9.14 40.46
CA ARG A 3 6.34 8.97 39.40
C ARG A 3 6.77 9.45 38.01
N LEU A 4 7.77 10.36 37.90
CA LEU A 4 8.26 10.83 36.60
C LEU A 4 9.12 9.79 35.88
N PHE A 5 9.74 8.86 36.61
CA PHE A 5 10.50 7.74 36.03
C PHE A 5 9.62 6.67 35.36
N LEU A 6 8.31 6.65 35.66
CA LEU A 6 7.37 5.72 35.00
C LEU A 6 6.97 6.19 33.61
N LEU A 7 7.01 7.52 33.34
CA LEU A 7 6.65 8.10 32.05
C LEU A 7 7.54 7.61 30.89
N PRO A 8 8.88 7.63 30.98
CA PRO A 8 9.73 7.13 29.90
C PRO A 8 9.61 5.61 29.71
N LEU A 9 9.34 4.85 30.77
CA LEU A 9 9.07 3.40 30.69
C LEU A 9 7.75 3.10 29.97
N LEU A 10 6.70 3.88 30.23
CA LEU A 10 5.42 3.78 29.53
C LEU A 10 5.53 4.22 28.06
N LEU A 11 6.32 5.25 27.77
CA LEU A 11 6.58 5.69 26.40
C LEU A 11 7.46 4.70 25.63
N GLY A 12 8.38 4.00 26.31
CA GLY A 12 9.20 2.94 25.73
C GLY A 12 8.42 1.70 25.30
N ALA A 13 7.25 1.44 25.89
CA ALA A 13 6.37 0.34 25.47
C ALA A 13 5.76 0.54 24.07
N CYS A 14 5.76 1.78 23.58
CA CYS A 14 5.34 2.12 22.20
C CYS A 14 6.52 2.16 21.23
N ALA A 15 7.75 1.87 21.67
CA ALA A 15 8.88 1.81 20.75
C ALA A 15 8.70 0.61 19.80
N PRO A 16 8.89 0.78 18.49
CA PRO A 16 8.78 -0.32 17.54
C PRO A 16 9.83 -1.39 17.87
N VAL A 17 9.40 -2.65 17.96
CA VAL A 17 10.32 -3.78 18.10
C VAL A 17 11.06 -3.95 16.78
N LEU A 18 12.37 -3.73 16.80
CA LEU A 18 13.22 -4.07 15.67
C LEU A 18 13.27 -5.60 15.55
N LEU A 19 12.56 -6.13 14.56
CA LEU A 19 12.64 -7.54 14.21
C LEU A 19 13.87 -7.76 13.33
N GLY A 20 14.73 -8.69 13.72
CA GLY A 20 15.76 -9.21 12.83
C GLY A 20 15.12 -9.89 11.62
N VAL A 21 15.81 -9.84 10.48
CA VAL A 21 15.41 -10.59 9.29
C VAL A 21 15.70 -12.07 9.54
N ASP A 22 14.65 -12.89 9.52
CA ASP A 22 14.73 -14.35 9.60
C ASP A 22 14.27 -14.93 8.25
N PRO A 23 15.19 -15.40 7.40
CA PRO A 23 14.84 -15.95 6.09
C PRO A 23 13.98 -17.22 6.14
N GLN A 24 13.89 -17.89 7.30
CA GLN A 24 13.07 -19.10 7.47
C GLN A 24 11.66 -18.78 7.97
N ARG A 25 11.41 -17.53 8.40
CA ARG A 25 10.08 -17.10 8.81
C ARG A 25 9.21 -16.92 7.58
N LEU A 26 8.19 -17.76 7.47
CA LEU A 26 7.13 -17.57 6.48
C LEU A 26 6.36 -16.27 6.81
N PRO A 27 5.95 -15.48 5.79
CA PRO A 27 5.07 -14.34 6.00
C PRO A 27 3.78 -14.78 6.69
N ASP A 28 3.28 -13.98 7.63
CA ASP A 28 1.95 -14.22 8.18
C ASP A 28 0.91 -14.02 7.05
N PRO A 29 -0.11 -14.89 6.89
CA PRO A 29 -1.22 -14.62 5.97
C PRO A 29 -1.89 -13.25 6.17
N GLN A 30 -1.81 -12.68 7.37
CA GLN A 30 -2.29 -11.32 7.69
C GLN A 30 -1.30 -10.22 7.27
N ASP A 31 -0.07 -10.54 6.88
CA ASP A 31 0.87 -9.57 6.30
C ASP A 31 0.47 -9.15 4.89
N TRP A 32 -0.48 -9.86 4.26
CA TRP A 32 -1.09 -9.47 3.00
C TRP A 32 -2.11 -8.33 3.15
N ASP A 33 -2.66 -8.15 4.36
CA ASP A 33 -3.65 -7.11 4.64
C ASP A 33 -3.00 -5.72 4.72
N PRO A 34 -3.69 -4.66 4.25
CA PRO A 34 -3.22 -3.29 4.41
C PRO A 34 -2.93 -2.94 5.86
N LYS A 35 -1.77 -2.33 6.10
CA LYS A 35 -1.32 -1.86 7.41
C LYS A 35 -1.54 -0.35 7.55
N PRO A 36 -1.56 0.19 8.79
CA PRO A 36 -1.55 1.64 9.02
C PRO A 36 -0.16 2.24 8.76
N ALA A 37 0.38 2.04 7.56
CA ALA A 37 1.67 2.55 7.14
C ALA A 37 1.51 3.83 6.29
N PRO A 38 2.47 4.77 6.35
CA PRO A 38 2.46 5.98 5.51
C PRO A 38 2.45 5.67 4.00
N LEU A 39 2.99 4.51 3.64
CA LEU A 39 3.24 4.06 2.29
C LEU A 39 3.12 2.54 2.22
N GLU A 40 2.35 2.02 1.27
CA GLU A 40 2.28 0.60 0.96
C GLU A 40 2.19 0.36 -0.55
N TRP A 41 2.75 -0.76 -0.97
CA TRP A 41 2.79 -1.20 -2.35
C TRP A 41 2.42 -2.68 -2.42
N TRP A 42 1.54 -3.01 -3.35
CA TRP A 42 1.28 -4.38 -3.77
C TRP A 42 1.74 -4.49 -5.20
N TYR A 43 2.65 -5.42 -5.48
CA TYR A 43 3.17 -5.64 -6.82
C TYR A 43 3.00 -7.11 -7.20
N ALA A 44 2.57 -7.33 -8.43
CA ALA A 44 2.53 -8.65 -9.04
C ALA A 44 3.18 -8.56 -10.42
N SER A 45 4.19 -9.37 -10.65
CA SER A 45 4.83 -9.49 -11.94
C SER A 45 4.90 -10.95 -12.35
N GLY A 46 4.72 -11.19 -13.64
CA GLY A 46 4.73 -12.52 -14.18
C GLY A 46 4.74 -12.49 -15.69
N TRP A 47 4.65 -13.66 -16.27
CA TRP A 47 4.57 -13.83 -17.71
C TRP A 47 3.68 -15.03 -18.03
N ALA A 48 2.96 -14.90 -19.12
CA ALA A 48 2.16 -15.95 -19.73
C ALA A 48 2.26 -15.73 -21.24
N GLU A 49 2.95 -16.63 -21.94
CA GLU A 49 3.27 -16.42 -23.36
C GLU A 49 2.03 -16.02 -24.18
N PRO A 50 2.13 -15.01 -25.06
CA PRO A 50 3.35 -14.28 -25.44
C PRO A 50 3.64 -13.01 -24.60
N TYR A 51 3.02 -12.82 -23.44
CA TYR A 51 3.07 -11.56 -22.70
C TYR A 51 3.82 -11.66 -21.37
N ALA A 52 4.53 -10.59 -21.00
CA ALA A 52 4.91 -10.32 -19.62
C ALA A 52 4.03 -9.20 -19.06
N PHE A 53 3.72 -9.25 -17.77
CA PHE A 53 2.91 -8.23 -17.11
C PHE A 53 3.55 -7.76 -15.80
N HIS A 54 3.23 -6.52 -15.44
CA HIS A 54 3.47 -5.93 -14.14
C HIS A 54 2.23 -5.17 -13.72
N PHE A 55 1.63 -5.59 -12.62
CA PHE A 55 0.57 -4.88 -11.92
C PHE A 55 1.14 -4.30 -10.63
N ALA A 56 0.76 -3.08 -10.30
CA ALA A 56 0.97 -2.55 -8.96
C ALA A 56 -0.21 -1.73 -8.49
N PHE A 57 -0.45 -1.79 -7.18
CA PHE A 57 -1.36 -0.93 -6.45
C PHE A 57 -0.56 -0.19 -5.38
N PHE A 58 -0.85 1.10 -5.24
CA PHE A 58 -0.12 2.02 -4.38
C PHE A 58 -1.09 2.68 -3.41
N LYS A 59 -0.73 2.73 -2.13
CA LYS A 59 -1.41 3.53 -1.11
C LYS A 59 -0.40 4.46 -0.46
N ALA A 60 -0.69 5.76 -0.43
CA ALA A 60 0.18 6.73 0.23
C ALA A 60 -0.60 7.82 0.94
N TYR A 61 -0.19 8.14 2.17
CA TYR A 61 -0.60 9.38 2.81
C TYR A 61 0.29 10.53 2.37
N ALA A 62 -0.29 11.73 2.33
CA ALA A 62 0.48 12.94 2.08
C ALA A 62 1.60 13.07 3.13
N PRO A 63 2.83 13.44 2.74
CA PRO A 63 3.92 13.60 3.69
C PRO A 63 3.62 14.74 4.67
N PRO A 64 4.19 14.74 5.90
CA PRO A 64 3.80 15.67 6.97
C PRO A 64 3.92 17.16 6.62
N SER A 65 4.80 17.51 5.68
CA SER A 65 5.01 18.88 5.19
C SER A 65 4.00 19.31 4.12
N PHE A 66 3.27 18.37 3.52
CA PHE A 66 2.36 18.66 2.41
C PHE A 66 1.05 19.27 2.92
N ARG A 67 0.62 20.34 2.26
CA ARG A 67 -0.60 21.08 2.61
C ARG A 67 -1.54 21.12 1.43
N ILE A 68 -2.83 20.88 1.68
CA ILE A 68 -3.92 21.05 0.73
C ILE A 68 -4.78 22.20 1.25
N LEU A 69 -4.83 23.31 0.51
CA LEU A 69 -5.56 24.52 0.92
C LEU A 69 -5.17 25.02 2.32
N GLY A 70 -3.88 24.91 2.68
CA GLY A 70 -3.35 25.31 3.99
C GLY A 70 -3.51 24.29 5.12
N LEU A 71 -4.27 23.21 4.91
CA LEU A 71 -4.49 22.16 5.91
C LEU A 71 -3.50 20.99 5.72
N PRO A 72 -3.13 20.25 6.79
CA PRO A 72 -2.34 19.02 6.67
C PRO A 72 -2.94 18.05 5.65
N GLY A 73 -2.14 17.60 4.66
CA GLY A 73 -2.62 16.70 3.61
C GLY A 73 -3.14 15.36 4.13
N SER A 74 -2.65 14.90 5.28
CA SER A 74 -3.12 13.68 5.96
C SER A 74 -4.61 13.72 6.31
N LEU A 75 -5.22 14.90 6.42
CA LEU A 75 -6.65 15.06 6.69
C LEU A 75 -7.55 14.62 5.51
N PHE A 76 -6.97 14.48 4.31
CA PHE A 76 -7.71 14.13 3.10
C PHE A 76 -7.67 12.62 2.81
N GLY A 77 -7.12 11.81 3.73
CA GLY A 77 -7.00 10.36 3.58
C GLY A 77 -5.82 9.94 2.69
N ALA A 78 -5.73 8.63 2.45
CA ALA A 78 -4.72 8.09 1.55
C ALA A 78 -5.08 8.35 0.08
N PHE A 79 -4.04 8.54 -0.72
CA PHE A 79 -4.07 8.49 -2.17
C PHE A 79 -3.87 7.04 -2.64
N HIS A 80 -4.60 6.64 -3.68
CA HIS A 80 -4.48 5.34 -4.32
C HIS A 80 -4.20 5.47 -5.80
N ALA A 81 -3.32 4.62 -6.30
CA ALA A 81 -3.09 4.44 -7.73
C ALA A 81 -2.93 2.96 -8.06
N ALA A 82 -3.33 2.57 -9.26
CA ALA A 82 -3.04 1.25 -9.80
C ALA A 82 -2.54 1.40 -11.23
N HIS A 83 -1.54 0.60 -11.61
CA HIS A 83 -1.05 0.53 -12.98
C HIS A 83 -0.91 -0.91 -13.46
N LEU A 84 -1.00 -1.08 -14.78
CA LEU A 84 -0.71 -2.33 -15.48
C LEU A 84 0.20 -2.01 -16.66
N ALA A 85 1.37 -2.62 -16.66
CA ALA A 85 2.22 -2.73 -17.83
C ALA A 85 2.07 -4.12 -18.43
N LEU A 86 1.87 -4.20 -19.74
CA LEU A 86 1.87 -5.43 -20.52
C LEU A 86 2.93 -5.31 -21.61
N THR A 87 3.80 -6.30 -21.74
CA THR A 87 4.85 -6.35 -22.76
C THR A 87 4.62 -7.56 -23.64
N ASP A 88 4.47 -7.36 -24.95
CA ASP A 88 4.50 -8.45 -25.93
C ASP A 88 5.95 -8.90 -26.11
N LEU A 89 6.26 -10.13 -25.72
CA LEU A 89 7.61 -10.67 -25.75
C LEU A 89 8.10 -11.00 -27.16
N ARG A 90 7.21 -11.02 -28.16
CA ARG A 90 7.57 -11.27 -29.57
C ARG A 90 8.04 -9.99 -30.26
N THR A 91 7.39 -8.87 -29.97
CA THR A 91 7.65 -7.58 -30.63
C THR A 91 8.42 -6.60 -29.75
N GLY A 92 8.40 -6.81 -28.43
CA GLY A 92 8.93 -5.87 -27.43
C GLY A 92 8.02 -4.67 -27.16
N GLU A 93 6.83 -4.61 -27.77
CA GLU A 93 5.89 -3.52 -27.56
C GLU A 93 5.32 -3.53 -26.15
N ARG A 94 5.11 -2.34 -25.58
CA ARG A 94 4.60 -2.16 -24.21
C ARG A 94 3.33 -1.33 -24.21
N LEU A 95 2.28 -1.88 -23.60
CA LEU A 95 1.10 -1.15 -23.16
C LEU A 95 1.27 -0.76 -21.69
N PHE A 96 0.89 0.47 -21.34
CA PHE A 96 0.87 0.96 -19.96
C PHE A 96 -0.46 1.65 -19.69
N LEU A 97 -1.13 1.24 -18.62
CA LEU A 97 -2.40 1.80 -18.17
C LEU A 97 -2.27 2.17 -16.70
N GLU A 98 -2.82 3.32 -16.31
CA GLU A 98 -2.81 3.80 -14.93
C GLU A 98 -4.15 4.44 -14.58
N VAL A 99 -4.58 4.22 -13.34
CA VAL A 99 -5.72 4.88 -12.71
C VAL A 99 -5.32 5.39 -11.33
N ALA A 100 -5.88 6.51 -10.92
CA ALA A 100 -5.57 7.12 -9.64
C ALA A 100 -6.74 7.96 -9.10
N ASP A 101 -6.86 8.09 -7.78
CA ASP A 101 -7.91 8.86 -7.10
C ASP A 101 -7.49 10.31 -6.76
N GLN A 102 -6.76 10.96 -7.68
CA GLN A 102 -6.26 12.34 -7.52
C GLN A 102 -7.37 13.39 -7.47
N ASP A 103 -8.54 13.09 -8.03
CA ASP A 103 -9.70 13.98 -7.96
C ASP A 103 -10.30 13.96 -6.55
N LEU A 104 -10.19 15.10 -5.86
CA LEU A 104 -10.70 15.29 -4.50
C LEU A 104 -12.23 15.16 -4.39
N LEU A 105 -12.96 15.26 -5.50
CA LEU A 105 -14.42 15.18 -5.54
C LEU A 105 -14.94 13.80 -6.01
N ALA A 106 -14.06 12.96 -6.55
CA ALA A 106 -14.41 11.61 -6.98
C ALA A 106 -14.39 10.61 -5.80
N PRO A 107 -15.07 9.45 -5.94
CA PRO A 107 -14.92 8.35 -4.98
C PRO A 107 -13.46 7.96 -4.82
N ARG A 108 -13.02 7.86 -3.55
CA ARG A 108 -11.66 7.43 -3.21
C ARG A 108 -11.49 5.93 -3.41
N GLY A 109 -10.24 5.53 -3.67
CA GLY A 109 -9.83 4.14 -3.62
C GLY A 109 -9.95 3.56 -2.21
N ARG A 110 -9.86 2.24 -2.14
CA ARG A 110 -10.04 1.44 -0.93
C ARG A 110 -8.88 0.47 -0.78
N ALA A 111 -8.45 0.29 0.46
CA ALA A 111 -7.51 -0.74 0.87
C ALA A 111 -8.01 -1.30 2.20
N GLU A 112 -8.72 -2.43 2.13
CA GLU A 112 -9.43 -3.06 3.24
C GLU A 112 -8.79 -4.39 3.63
N VAL A 113 -8.98 -4.79 4.89
CA VAL A 113 -8.57 -6.12 5.41
C VAL A 113 -9.29 -7.21 4.61
N GLY A 114 -8.57 -8.24 4.16
CA GLY A 114 -9.12 -9.19 3.20
C GLY A 114 -8.07 -9.89 2.35
N PRO A 115 -6.99 -9.24 1.88
CA PRO A 115 -6.93 -7.85 1.40
C PRO A 115 -7.92 -7.61 0.24
N TYR A 116 -8.57 -6.45 0.23
CA TYR A 116 -9.35 -5.94 -0.92
C TYR A 116 -8.87 -4.54 -1.27
N LEU A 117 -8.31 -4.38 -2.47
CA LEU A 117 -7.81 -3.13 -3.01
C LEU A 117 -8.65 -2.72 -4.21
N GLU A 118 -9.09 -1.47 -4.24
CA GLU A 118 -9.83 -0.93 -5.39
C GLU A 118 -9.51 0.53 -5.66
N VAL A 119 -9.36 0.89 -6.93
CA VAL A 119 -9.35 2.29 -7.37
C VAL A 119 -9.92 2.39 -8.78
N SER A 120 -10.90 3.26 -9.00
CA SER A 120 -11.52 3.49 -10.32
C SER A 120 -11.99 2.21 -11.03
N GLY A 121 -12.53 1.25 -10.27
CA GLY A 121 -13.01 -0.05 -10.78
C GLY A 121 -11.92 -1.11 -10.99
N TRP A 122 -10.64 -0.77 -10.82
CA TRP A 122 -9.54 -1.72 -10.82
C TRP A 122 -9.43 -2.38 -9.46
N ARG A 123 -9.38 -3.71 -9.43
CA ARG A 123 -9.49 -4.48 -8.20
C ARG A 123 -8.36 -5.49 -8.07
N PHE A 124 -7.84 -5.64 -6.85
CA PHE A 124 -6.91 -6.69 -6.47
C PHE A 124 -7.36 -7.24 -5.12
N TRP A 125 -7.69 -8.52 -5.06
CA TRP A 125 -8.24 -9.13 -3.85
C TRP A 125 -7.72 -10.55 -3.67
N ARG A 126 -7.73 -11.02 -2.43
CA ARG A 126 -7.50 -12.44 -2.10
C ARG A 126 -8.80 -13.22 -2.26
N GLU A 127 -8.70 -14.39 -2.89
CA GLU A 127 -9.78 -15.37 -2.93
C GLU A 127 -9.58 -16.44 -1.85
N GLY A 128 -10.67 -16.92 -1.26
CA GLY A 128 -10.67 -18.00 -0.24
C GLY A 128 -10.58 -17.52 1.21
N GLU A 129 -10.76 -18.46 2.15
CA GLU A 129 -10.50 -18.24 3.57
C GLU A 129 -9.00 -18.44 3.82
N GLY A 130 -8.32 -17.35 4.20
CA GLY A 130 -6.90 -17.37 4.58
C GLY A 130 -6.70 -17.92 5.98
#